data_AF-A0A151MZR9-F1
#
_entry.id   AF-A0A151MZR9-F1
#
_cell.length_a   1.000
_cell.length_b   1.000
_cell.length_c   1.000
_cell.angle_alpha   90.00
_cell.angle_beta   90.00
_cell.angle_gamma   90.00
#
_symmetry.space_group_name_H-M   'P 1'
#
loop_
_entity.id
_entity.type
_entity.pdbx_description
1 polymer ?
#
loop_
_entity_poly.entity_id
_entity_poly.type
_entity_poly.pdbx_seq_one_letter_code
_entity_poly.pdbx_strand_id
1 'polypeptide(L)'
;MCSPGYGGSFCSECGDGYYEASRNESHLVCAECYPACGRCSGPEDSSCLRCKRGWMLHDHRCIDIDECGTEMAHCRANQFCVNTEGSYECRDCSTACIGCMGAGPARCKKCNKGYQRDGAKCLDVDECASMEEPVCSGVHEVCENTDGAYRCVCAEGHMRRDGECIEDKPPESPPKGFFDDVTDDEVVVLQQMFFGVVICALATLAAKGDMVFTAIFIGAVAAMAGYWLSDRGDRVLDGFMKGR
;
A
#
# COMPACT_ATOMS: atom_id res chain seq x y z
N MET A 1 35.11 0.93 -31.85
CA MET A 1 34.67 1.48 -30.55
C MET A 1 35.79 1.26 -29.56
N CYS A 2 36.14 2.28 -28.79
CA CYS A 2 37.19 2.20 -27.77
C CYS A 2 36.70 1.48 -26.52
N SER A 3 37.64 0.96 -25.71
CA SER A 3 37.34 0.46 -24.37
C SER A 3 36.89 1.60 -23.45
N PRO A 4 36.14 1.32 -22.36
CA PRO A 4 35.74 2.32 -21.38
C PRO A 4 36.96 3.10 -20.86
N GLY A 5 36.85 4.42 -20.82
CA GLY A 5 37.91 5.33 -20.40
C GLY A 5 38.92 5.73 -21.46
N TYR A 6 38.85 5.15 -22.66
CA TYR A 6 39.73 5.49 -23.79
C TYR A 6 38.95 6.19 -24.91
N GLY A 7 39.59 7.15 -25.55
CA GLY A 7 39.00 8.00 -26.59
C GLY A 7 39.97 8.34 -27.72
N GLY A 8 39.50 9.19 -28.62
CA GLY A 8 40.22 9.58 -29.83
C GLY A 8 39.97 8.62 -31.01
N SER A 9 40.50 8.97 -32.18
CA SER A 9 40.34 8.18 -33.42
C SER A 9 41.01 6.80 -33.35
N PHE A 10 42.05 6.67 -32.51
CA PHE A 10 42.84 5.44 -32.35
C PHE A 10 42.74 4.83 -30.94
N CYS A 11 41.87 5.35 -30.07
CA CYS A 11 41.72 4.87 -28.68
C CYS A 11 43.02 4.96 -27.84
N SER A 12 43.92 5.89 -28.20
CA SER A 12 45.25 6.06 -27.62
C SER A 12 45.33 7.22 -26.61
N GLU A 13 44.19 7.79 -26.26
CA GLU A 13 44.03 8.91 -25.33
C GLU A 13 42.99 8.55 -24.27
N CYS A 14 43.03 9.20 -23.11
CA CYS A 14 41.95 9.07 -22.15
C CYS A 14 40.72 9.83 -22.64
N GLY A 15 39.58 9.15 -22.60
CA GLY A 15 38.29 9.70 -23.01
C GLY A 15 37.75 10.73 -22.01
N ASP A 16 36.66 11.39 -22.38
CA ASP A 16 35.98 12.33 -21.49
C ASP A 16 35.57 11.64 -20.16
N GLY A 17 35.80 12.32 -19.05
CA GLY A 17 35.62 11.79 -17.69
C GLY A 17 36.81 10.96 -17.17
N TYR A 18 37.90 10.85 -17.92
CA TYR A 18 39.12 10.15 -17.49
C TYR A 18 40.37 11.03 -17.67
N TYR A 19 41.38 10.81 -16.84
CA TYR A 19 42.70 11.43 -16.93
C TYR A 19 43.81 10.40 -17.06
N GLU A 20 44.98 10.83 -17.53
CA GLU A 20 46.16 9.99 -17.65
C GLU A 20 46.80 9.77 -16.27
N ALA A 21 46.54 8.62 -15.66
CA ALA A 21 47.12 8.27 -14.36
C ALA A 21 48.59 7.83 -14.50
N SER A 22 48.92 7.14 -15.59
CA SER A 22 50.30 6.83 -15.96
C SER A 22 50.42 6.54 -17.45
N ARG A 23 51.59 6.82 -18.03
CA ARG A 23 51.90 6.56 -19.45
C ARG A 23 53.31 5.98 -19.55
N ASN A 24 53.44 4.86 -20.27
CA ASN A 24 54.71 4.26 -20.66
C ASN A 24 54.73 4.04 -22.19
N GLU A 25 55.84 3.57 -22.75
CA GLU A 25 56.00 3.39 -24.20
C GLU A 25 54.93 2.50 -24.85
N SER A 26 54.35 1.56 -24.11
CA SER A 26 53.37 0.59 -24.62
C SER A 26 51.99 0.66 -23.96
N HIS A 27 51.84 1.41 -22.86
CA HIS A 27 50.63 1.38 -22.04
C HIS A 27 50.25 2.78 -21.56
N LEU A 28 49.01 3.16 -21.82
CA LEU A 28 48.33 4.31 -21.21
C LEU A 28 47.33 3.79 -20.18
N VAL A 29 47.42 4.28 -18.95
CA VAL A 29 46.46 3.97 -17.89
C VAL A 29 45.58 5.18 -17.67
N CYS A 30 44.29 5.02 -17.93
CA CYS A 30 43.27 6.04 -17.71
C CYS A 30 42.54 5.76 -16.40
N ALA A 31 42.36 6.79 -15.57
CA ALA A 31 41.59 6.73 -14.33
C ALA A 31 40.46 7.76 -14.36
N GLU A 32 39.40 7.51 -13.60
CA GLU A 32 38.20 8.36 -13.60
C GLU A 32 38.45 9.70 -12.92
N CYS A 33 37.85 10.74 -13.48
CA CYS A 33 37.77 12.06 -12.87
C CYS A 33 36.75 12.08 -11.72
N TYR A 34 36.83 13.12 -10.88
CA TYR A 34 35.74 13.44 -9.95
C TYR A 34 34.37 13.53 -10.69
N PRO A 35 33.25 13.05 -10.11
CA PRO A 35 31.99 12.87 -10.84
C PRO A 35 31.44 14.10 -11.57
N ALA A 36 31.67 15.31 -11.07
CA ALA A 36 31.22 16.56 -11.72
C ALA A 36 32.06 16.95 -12.95
N CYS A 37 33.23 16.31 -13.15
CA CYS A 37 34.23 16.76 -14.10
C CYS A 37 34.17 15.97 -15.41
N GLY A 38 34.08 16.69 -16.52
CA GLY A 38 34.13 16.13 -17.87
C GLY A 38 35.56 15.96 -18.39
N ARG A 39 36.53 16.69 -17.83
CA ARG A 39 37.97 16.51 -18.06
C ARG A 39 38.74 16.97 -16.82
N CYS A 40 39.77 16.24 -16.43
CA CYS A 40 40.58 16.53 -15.26
C CYS A 40 42.05 16.22 -15.52
N SER A 41 42.95 16.76 -14.68
CA SER A 41 44.38 16.43 -14.65
C SER A 41 44.74 15.45 -13.53
N GLY A 42 43.78 15.11 -12.67
CA GLY A 42 43.99 14.28 -11.49
C GLY A 42 42.67 13.85 -10.85
N PRO A 43 42.72 13.05 -9.78
CA PRO A 43 41.54 12.44 -9.16
C PRO A 43 40.75 13.38 -8.26
N GLU A 44 41.34 14.50 -7.83
CA GLU A 44 40.74 15.44 -6.89
C GLU A 44 39.66 16.32 -7.55
N ASP A 45 38.71 16.79 -6.74
CA ASP A 45 37.66 17.72 -7.19
C ASP A 45 38.22 19.08 -7.64
N SER A 46 39.42 19.43 -7.16
CA SER A 46 40.23 20.61 -7.47
C SER A 46 41.09 20.48 -8.73
N SER A 47 41.08 19.32 -9.38
CA SER A 47 41.90 19.04 -10.56
C SER A 47 41.11 19.09 -11.88
N CYS A 48 39.98 19.80 -11.88
CA CYS A 48 39.07 19.81 -13.02
C CYS A 48 39.46 20.89 -14.03
N LEU A 49 39.48 20.48 -15.30
CA LEU A 49 39.80 21.32 -16.44
C LEU A 49 38.55 21.72 -17.22
N ARG A 50 37.51 20.89 -17.16
CA ARG A 50 36.20 21.14 -17.77
C ARG A 50 35.14 20.37 -17.00
N CYS A 51 34.01 21.03 -16.72
CA CYS A 51 32.89 20.41 -16.03
C CYS A 51 31.93 19.69 -16.99
N LYS A 52 31.15 18.76 -16.44
CA LYS A 52 29.99 18.19 -17.13
C LYS A 52 28.89 19.26 -17.27
N ARG A 53 27.86 19.00 -18.09
CA ARG A 53 26.69 19.90 -18.17
C ARG A 53 25.98 19.97 -16.81
N GLY A 54 25.43 21.13 -16.47
CA GLY A 54 24.84 21.42 -15.15
C GLY A 54 25.84 21.90 -14.11
N TRP A 55 27.12 22.06 -14.46
CA TRP A 55 28.18 22.47 -13.55
C TRP A 55 28.98 23.63 -14.15
N MET A 56 29.39 24.57 -13.29
CA MET A 56 30.28 25.68 -13.66
C MET A 56 31.68 25.47 -13.09
N LEU A 57 32.70 25.83 -13.87
CA LEU A 57 34.09 25.75 -13.45
C LEU A 57 34.48 26.99 -12.65
N HIS A 58 34.94 26.80 -11.42
CA HIS A 58 35.43 27.85 -10.54
C HIS A 58 36.66 27.33 -9.79
N ASP A 59 37.83 27.97 -9.96
CA ASP A 59 39.10 27.59 -9.33
C ASP A 59 39.45 26.10 -9.46
N HIS A 60 39.38 25.57 -10.70
CA HIS A 60 39.60 24.15 -11.02
C HIS A 60 38.64 23.17 -10.32
N ARG A 61 37.54 23.67 -9.74
CA ARG A 61 36.46 22.88 -9.16
C ARG A 61 35.19 23.05 -9.96
N CYS A 62 34.40 21.99 -10.03
CA CYS A 62 33.08 22.03 -10.64
C CYS A 62 32.02 22.24 -9.57
N ILE A 63 31.38 23.40 -9.60
CA ILE A 63 30.30 23.78 -8.69
C ILE A 63 28.98 23.60 -9.45
N ASP A 64 28.01 23.02 -8.77
CA ASP A 64 26.68 22.80 -9.30
C ASP A 64 26.01 24.13 -9.67
N ILE A 65 25.32 24.18 -10.81
CA ILE A 65 24.58 25.37 -11.23
C ILE A 65 23.18 25.28 -10.63
N ASP A 66 22.82 26.21 -9.75
CA ASP A 66 21.45 26.29 -9.24
C ASP A 66 20.50 26.83 -10.33
N GLU A 67 19.92 25.93 -11.14
CA GLU A 67 19.00 26.37 -12.20
C GLU A 67 17.71 26.96 -11.64
N CYS A 68 17.31 26.58 -10.41
CA CYS A 68 16.12 27.10 -9.73
C CYS A 68 16.31 28.52 -9.20
N GLY A 69 17.54 28.87 -8.81
CA GLY A 69 17.93 30.21 -8.39
C GLY A 69 18.22 31.17 -9.55
N THR A 70 18.27 30.65 -10.78
CA THR A 70 18.49 31.42 -12.01
C THR A 70 17.23 31.41 -12.89
N GLU A 71 17.28 32.05 -14.05
CA GLU A 71 16.19 32.03 -15.03
C GLU A 71 16.24 30.80 -15.97
N MET A 72 17.06 29.80 -15.64
CA MET A 72 17.29 28.61 -16.48
C MET A 72 16.29 27.48 -16.23
N ALA A 73 15.65 27.45 -15.05
CA ALA A 73 14.63 26.45 -14.75
C ALA A 73 13.32 26.72 -15.50
N HIS A 74 12.87 25.76 -16.30
CA HIS A 74 11.62 25.83 -17.06
C HIS A 74 10.64 24.75 -16.58
N CYS A 75 9.98 25.00 -15.45
CA CYS A 75 8.92 24.14 -14.92
C CYS A 75 7.53 24.52 -15.47
N ARG A 76 6.61 23.56 -15.49
CA ARG A 76 5.22 23.79 -15.93
C ARG A 76 4.45 24.63 -14.91
N ALA A 77 3.28 25.13 -15.32
CA ALA A 77 2.34 25.73 -14.39
C ALA A 77 1.96 24.74 -13.27
N ASN A 78 1.83 25.24 -12.04
CA ASN A 78 1.59 24.45 -10.82
C ASN A 78 2.69 23.43 -10.45
N GLN A 79 3.94 23.71 -10.86
CA GLN A 79 5.12 23.01 -10.39
C GLN A 79 6.06 23.96 -9.67
N PHE A 80 6.94 23.40 -8.84
CA PHE A 80 8.06 24.10 -8.22
C PHE A 80 9.37 23.42 -8.60
N CYS A 81 10.43 24.22 -8.69
CA CYS A 81 11.77 23.75 -9.02
C CYS A 81 12.50 23.26 -7.76
N VAL A 82 13.25 22.16 -7.89
CA VAL A 82 14.17 21.63 -6.89
C VAL A 82 15.53 21.43 -7.56
N ASN A 83 16.56 22.12 -7.06
CA ASN A 83 17.91 21.99 -7.57
C ASN A 83 18.49 20.62 -7.17
N THR A 84 19.13 19.92 -8.10
CA THR A 84 19.77 18.62 -7.89
C THR A 84 21.20 18.65 -8.42
N GLU A 85 22.07 17.74 -7.96
CA GLU A 85 23.46 17.78 -8.43
C GLU A 85 23.56 17.48 -9.93
N GLY A 86 24.01 18.48 -10.69
CA GLY A 86 24.15 18.48 -12.14
C GLY A 86 22.87 18.75 -12.93
N SER A 87 21.75 19.06 -12.26
CA SER A 87 20.49 19.36 -12.93
C SER A 87 19.43 19.97 -11.99
N TYR A 88 18.17 19.98 -12.43
CA TYR A 88 17.04 20.33 -11.60
C TYR A 88 15.86 19.41 -11.89
N GLU A 89 14.98 19.29 -10.91
CA GLU A 89 13.71 18.59 -11.05
C GLU A 89 12.54 19.54 -10.83
N CYS A 90 11.53 19.41 -11.68
CA CYS A 90 10.24 20.07 -11.48
C CYS A 90 9.30 19.11 -10.77
N ARG A 91 8.78 19.51 -9.61
CA ARG A 91 7.84 18.72 -8.81
C ARG A 91 6.49 19.40 -8.72
N ASP A 92 5.44 18.60 -8.69
CA ASP A 92 4.08 19.13 -8.63
C ASP A 92 3.77 19.75 -7.26
N CYS A 93 2.97 20.81 -7.28
CA CYS A 93 2.44 21.41 -6.07
C CYS A 93 1.45 20.49 -5.36
N SER A 94 1.24 20.72 -4.06
CA SER A 94 0.15 20.07 -3.31
C SER A 94 -1.21 20.36 -3.97
N THR A 95 -2.13 19.40 -3.91
CA THR A 95 -3.54 19.55 -4.35
C THR A 95 -4.24 20.72 -3.66
N ALA A 96 -3.84 21.01 -2.42
CA ALA A 96 -4.26 22.16 -1.63
C ALA A 96 -3.83 23.52 -2.20
N CYS A 97 -2.95 23.57 -3.21
CA CYS A 97 -2.39 24.81 -3.75
C CYS A 97 -2.86 25.09 -5.19
N ILE A 98 -3.15 26.37 -5.46
CA ILE A 98 -3.14 26.93 -6.82
C ILE A 98 -1.79 27.64 -6.98
N GLY A 99 -0.78 26.88 -7.40
CA GLY A 99 0.62 27.30 -7.48
C GLY A 99 1.33 27.29 -6.13
N CYS A 100 2.62 26.95 -6.15
CA CYS A 100 3.46 26.84 -4.96
C CYS A 100 4.89 27.34 -5.23
N MET A 101 5.66 27.48 -4.16
CA MET A 101 7.08 27.84 -4.16
C MET A 101 7.95 26.70 -3.60
N GLY A 102 7.35 25.56 -3.31
CA GLY A 102 8.02 24.44 -2.68
C GLY A 102 7.03 23.33 -2.33
N ALA A 103 7.56 22.28 -1.70
CA ALA A 103 6.78 21.10 -1.35
C ALA A 103 5.72 21.36 -0.27
N GLY A 104 4.64 20.59 -0.35
CA GLY A 104 3.57 20.53 0.65
C GLY A 104 2.63 21.75 0.68
N PRO A 105 1.65 21.74 1.60
CA PRO A 105 0.64 22.79 1.70
C PRO A 105 1.14 24.09 2.33
N ALA A 106 2.36 24.11 2.89
CA ALA A 106 2.93 25.26 3.60
C ALA A 106 3.54 26.33 2.67
N ARG A 107 3.79 25.99 1.40
CA ARG A 107 4.43 26.89 0.43
C ARG A 107 3.50 27.20 -0.74
N CYS A 108 2.19 27.20 -0.50
CA CYS A 108 1.19 27.59 -1.50
C CYS A 108 1.19 29.11 -1.72
N LYS A 109 1.22 29.52 -2.99
CA LYS A 109 0.97 30.92 -3.40
C LYS A 109 -0.48 31.30 -3.09
N LYS A 110 -1.41 30.41 -3.42
CA LYS A 110 -2.84 30.53 -3.12
C LYS A 110 -3.41 29.16 -2.74
N CYS A 111 -4.35 29.11 -1.81
CA CYS A 111 -5.07 27.88 -1.49
C CYS A 111 -6.08 27.54 -2.59
N ASN A 112 -6.21 26.25 -2.87
CA ASN A 112 -7.20 25.73 -3.80
C ASN A 112 -8.62 25.79 -3.19
N LYS A 113 -9.64 25.60 -4.01
CA LYS A 113 -11.03 25.52 -3.53
C LYS A 113 -11.16 24.34 -2.55
N GLY A 114 -11.91 24.53 -1.46
CA GLY A 114 -12.02 23.55 -0.37
C GLY A 114 -10.89 23.64 0.66
N TYR A 115 -9.93 24.55 0.48
CA TYR A 115 -8.85 24.78 1.45
C TYR A 115 -8.84 26.23 1.94
N GLN A 116 -8.55 26.42 3.22
CA GLN A 116 -8.39 27.72 3.86
C GLN A 116 -6.96 27.91 4.32
N ARG A 117 -6.49 29.16 4.24
CA ARG A 117 -5.17 29.52 4.72
C ARG A 117 -5.19 29.63 6.24
N ASP A 118 -4.44 28.76 6.90
CA ASP A 118 -4.10 28.85 8.32
C ASP A 118 -2.60 29.14 8.46
N GLY A 119 -2.27 30.40 8.77
CA GLY A 119 -0.91 30.92 8.72
C GLY A 119 -0.29 30.78 7.32
N ALA A 120 0.78 29.98 7.21
CA ALA A 120 1.44 29.69 5.93
C ALA A 120 0.84 28.49 5.18
N LYS A 121 0.06 27.65 5.85
CA LYS A 121 -0.44 26.38 5.33
C LYS A 121 -1.84 26.54 4.74
N CYS A 122 -2.11 25.84 3.64
CA CYS A 122 -3.47 25.60 3.19
C CYS A 122 -3.97 24.31 3.83
N LEU A 123 -4.95 24.44 4.70
CA LEU A 123 -5.61 23.32 5.38
C LEU A 123 -6.96 23.08 4.74
N ASP A 124 -7.36 21.82 4.73
CA ASP A 124 -8.68 21.41 4.28
C ASP A 124 -9.76 22.09 5.13
N VAL A 125 -10.82 22.54 4.48
CA VAL A 125 -11.99 23.11 5.15
C VAL A 125 -12.92 21.97 5.46
N ASP A 126 -13.13 21.69 6.74
CA ASP A 126 -14.14 20.72 7.13
C ASP A 126 -15.53 21.35 6.99
N GLU A 127 -16.15 21.14 5.82
CA GLU A 127 -17.49 21.66 5.57
C GLU A 127 -18.54 20.98 6.47
N CYS A 128 -18.29 19.75 6.94
CA CYS A 128 -19.19 19.02 7.83
C CYS A 128 -19.18 19.54 9.28
N ALA A 129 -18.11 20.24 9.69
CA ALA A 129 -18.01 20.84 11.02
C ALA A 129 -18.83 22.14 11.18
N SER A 130 -19.36 22.70 10.07
CA SER A 130 -20.21 23.89 10.11
C SER A 130 -21.55 23.60 10.78
N MET A 131 -21.84 24.32 11.88
CA MET A 131 -23.11 24.19 12.61
C MET A 131 -24.20 25.16 12.14
N GLU A 132 -23.86 26.18 11.34
CA GLU A 132 -24.79 27.25 10.97
C GLU A 132 -25.68 26.87 9.77
N GLU A 133 -25.14 26.15 8.79
CA GLU A 133 -25.89 25.66 7.63
C GLU A 133 -25.49 24.22 7.32
N PRO A 134 -26.40 23.23 7.46
CA PRO A 134 -26.11 21.85 7.13
C PRO A 134 -25.85 21.73 5.63
N VAL A 135 -24.66 21.25 5.30
CA VAL A 135 -24.18 21.19 3.90
C VAL A 135 -24.89 20.09 3.10
N CYS A 136 -25.33 19.04 3.79
CA CYS A 136 -26.18 17.99 3.23
C CYS A 136 -27.65 18.27 3.60
N SER A 137 -28.51 18.39 2.60
CA SER A 137 -29.93 18.71 2.76
C SER A 137 -30.86 17.50 2.59
N GLY A 138 -30.34 16.34 2.15
CA GLY A 138 -31.14 15.13 1.96
C GLY A 138 -31.56 14.47 3.27
N VAL A 139 -32.72 13.82 3.26
CA VAL A 139 -33.21 13.03 4.41
C VAL A 139 -32.35 11.78 4.53
N HIS A 140 -31.98 11.40 5.75
CA HIS A 140 -31.08 10.27 6.03
C HIS A 140 -29.70 10.40 5.35
N GLU A 141 -29.22 11.62 5.13
CA GLU A 141 -27.84 11.87 4.68
C GLU A 141 -26.92 12.23 5.85
N VAL A 142 -25.68 11.77 5.75
CA VAL A 142 -24.58 12.09 6.64
C VAL A 142 -23.48 12.75 5.81
N CYS A 143 -22.92 13.83 6.34
CA CYS A 143 -21.79 14.51 5.73
C CYS A 143 -20.48 13.78 6.06
N GLU A 144 -19.69 13.45 5.04
CA GLU A 144 -18.33 12.97 5.17
C GLU A 144 -17.36 13.99 4.57
N ASN A 145 -16.46 14.53 5.41
CA ASN A 145 -15.41 15.43 4.97
C ASN A 145 -14.33 14.65 4.21
N THR A 146 -13.82 15.20 3.12
CA THR A 146 -12.77 14.62 2.27
C THR A 146 -11.69 15.65 1.95
N ASP A 147 -10.49 15.25 1.53
CA ASP A 147 -9.44 16.24 1.25
C ASP A 147 -9.83 17.15 0.06
N GLY A 148 -10.06 18.43 0.34
CA GLY A 148 -10.45 19.48 -0.59
C GLY A 148 -11.93 19.55 -0.94
N ALA A 149 -12.79 18.74 -0.30
CA ALA A 149 -14.22 18.69 -0.57
C ALA A 149 -14.99 17.90 0.51
N TYR A 150 -16.30 17.79 0.37
CA TYR A 150 -17.12 16.89 1.17
C TYR A 150 -18.02 16.04 0.27
N ARG A 151 -18.56 14.96 0.82
CA ARG A 151 -19.63 14.19 0.18
C ARG A 151 -20.75 13.87 1.17
N CYS A 152 -21.98 13.93 0.68
CA CYS A 152 -23.14 13.46 1.42
C CYS A 152 -23.35 11.99 1.09
N VAL A 153 -23.31 11.12 2.09
CA VAL A 153 -23.56 9.68 1.98
C VAL A 153 -24.86 9.32 2.70
N CYS A 154 -25.48 8.21 2.35
CA CYS A 154 -26.65 7.74 3.09
C CYS A 154 -26.23 7.23 4.47
N ALA A 155 -27.06 7.50 5.48
CA ALA A 155 -26.90 7.00 6.83
C ALA A 155 -26.89 5.45 6.84
N GLU A 156 -26.37 4.87 7.92
CA GLU A 156 -26.34 3.43 8.09
C GLU A 156 -27.75 2.81 7.87
N GLY A 157 -27.79 1.69 7.14
CA GLY A 157 -29.05 1.04 6.76
C GLY A 157 -29.84 1.75 5.66
N HIS A 158 -29.28 2.76 4.98
CA HIS A 158 -29.92 3.43 3.84
C HIS A 158 -29.06 3.33 2.58
N MET A 159 -29.70 3.23 1.42
CA MET A 159 -29.05 3.24 0.11
C MET A 159 -29.59 4.35 -0.78
N ARG A 160 -28.73 4.91 -1.62
CA ARG A 160 -29.10 5.96 -2.57
C ARG A 160 -29.87 5.35 -3.74
N ARG A 161 -31.15 5.69 -3.88
CA ARG A 161 -31.98 5.37 -5.06
C ARG A 161 -32.72 6.64 -5.51
N ASP A 162 -32.67 6.91 -6.82
CA ASP A 162 -33.33 8.08 -7.45
C ASP A 162 -32.98 9.44 -6.82
N GLY A 163 -31.79 9.56 -6.22
CA GLY A 163 -31.31 10.78 -5.57
C GLY A 163 -31.72 10.93 -4.10
N GLU A 164 -32.45 9.96 -3.54
CA GLU A 164 -32.86 9.93 -2.13
C GLU A 164 -32.24 8.74 -1.40
N CYS A 165 -32.04 8.88 -0.09
CA CYS A 165 -31.60 7.79 0.77
C CYS A 165 -32.81 7.04 1.32
N ILE A 166 -33.01 5.81 0.83
CA ILE A 166 -34.11 4.94 1.25
C ILE A 166 -33.57 3.85 2.17
N GLU A 167 -34.37 3.40 3.14
CA GLU A 167 -34.00 2.25 3.98
C GLU A 167 -33.70 1.03 3.10
N ASP A 168 -32.54 0.43 3.33
CA ASP A 168 -32.20 -0.90 2.84
C ASP A 168 -32.92 -1.92 3.72
N LYS A 169 -34.24 -1.98 3.58
CA LYS A 169 -34.98 -3.14 4.11
C LYS A 169 -34.57 -4.32 3.25
N PRO A 170 -33.85 -5.33 3.80
CA PRO A 170 -33.85 -6.62 3.16
C PRO A 170 -35.32 -7.02 2.93
N PRO A 171 -35.67 -7.62 1.78
CA PRO A 171 -37.02 -8.15 1.59
C PRO A 171 -37.31 -9.00 2.83
N GLU A 172 -38.42 -8.72 3.51
CA GLU A 172 -38.81 -9.37 4.76
C GLU A 172 -38.36 -10.82 4.72
N SER A 173 -37.30 -11.14 5.47
CA SER A 173 -36.93 -12.54 5.64
C SER A 173 -38.20 -13.20 6.17
N PRO A 174 -38.68 -14.30 5.56
CA PRO A 174 -39.85 -14.99 6.07
C PRO A 174 -39.62 -15.23 7.57
N PRO A 175 -40.66 -15.12 8.41
CA PRO A 175 -40.51 -15.14 9.87
C PRO A 175 -39.59 -16.30 10.23
N LYS A 176 -38.46 -15.99 10.89
CA LYS A 176 -37.48 -17.00 11.32
C LYS A 176 -38.25 -18.16 11.92
N GLY A 177 -38.05 -19.34 11.33
CA GLY A 177 -38.72 -20.52 11.82
C GLY A 177 -38.26 -20.74 13.26
N PHE A 178 -39.12 -21.33 14.08
CA PHE A 178 -38.89 -21.68 15.48
C PHE A 178 -37.59 -22.50 15.74
N PHE A 179 -36.86 -22.91 14.70
CA PHE A 179 -35.64 -23.70 14.76
C PHE A 179 -34.37 -22.95 14.32
N ASP A 180 -34.44 -21.68 13.91
CA ASP A 180 -33.26 -20.87 13.56
C ASP A 180 -32.40 -20.46 14.77
N ASP A 181 -32.87 -20.75 16.00
CA ASP A 181 -32.14 -20.50 17.26
C ASP A 181 -31.56 -21.79 17.87
N VAL A 182 -31.54 -22.91 17.13
CA VAL A 182 -30.84 -24.12 17.58
C VAL A 182 -29.44 -24.09 16.97
N THR A 183 -28.45 -23.72 17.79
CA THR A 183 -27.04 -23.78 17.40
C THR A 183 -26.64 -25.24 17.14
N ASP A 184 -25.71 -25.46 16.21
CA ASP A 184 -25.22 -26.81 15.87
C ASP A 184 -24.75 -27.59 17.12
N ASP A 185 -24.25 -26.88 18.14
CA ASP A 185 -23.85 -27.44 19.43
C ASP A 185 -25.03 -28.07 20.20
N GLU A 186 -26.22 -27.46 20.18
CA GLU A 186 -27.41 -28.02 20.84
C GLU A 186 -27.98 -29.23 20.09
N VAL A 187 -27.86 -29.27 18.76
CA VAL A 187 -28.24 -30.45 17.95
C VAL A 187 -27.35 -31.65 18.30
N VAL A 188 -26.05 -31.43 18.46
CA VAL A 188 -25.10 -32.49 18.86
C VAL A 188 -25.45 -33.02 20.25
N VAL A 189 -25.82 -32.16 21.20
CA VAL A 189 -26.23 -32.59 22.56
C VAL A 189 -27.54 -33.38 22.52
N LEU A 190 -28.56 -32.92 21.78
CA LEU A 190 -29.82 -33.64 21.59
C LEU A 190 -29.62 -35.00 20.91
N GLN A 191 -28.74 -35.06 19.91
CA GLN A 191 -28.39 -36.29 19.21
C GLN A 191 -27.63 -37.26 20.14
N GLN A 192 -26.74 -36.77 20.99
CA GLN A 192 -26.06 -37.57 22.01
C GLN A 192 -27.03 -38.11 23.07
N MET A 193 -28.03 -37.32 23.49
CA MET A 193 -29.07 -37.79 24.41
C MET A 193 -29.95 -38.86 23.76
N PHE A 194 -30.30 -38.71 22.47
CA PHE A 194 -31.07 -39.70 21.74
C PHE A 194 -30.32 -41.02 21.56
N PHE A 195 -29.03 -40.96 21.18
CA PHE A 195 -28.18 -42.15 21.12
C PHE A 195 -28.02 -42.81 22.49
N GLY A 196 -27.90 -42.04 23.57
CA GLY A 196 -27.85 -42.58 24.93
C GLY A 196 -29.11 -43.37 25.30
N VAL A 197 -30.30 -42.84 24.98
CA VAL A 197 -31.59 -43.52 25.23
C VAL A 197 -31.71 -44.79 24.39
N VAL A 198 -31.33 -44.73 23.11
CA VAL A 198 -31.37 -45.90 22.21
C VAL A 198 -30.38 -46.98 22.65
N ILE A 199 -29.15 -46.61 23.04
CA ILE A 199 -28.14 -47.54 23.56
C ILE A 199 -28.64 -48.20 24.85
N CYS A 200 -29.28 -47.45 25.75
CA CYS A 200 -29.86 -47.99 26.97
C CYS A 200 -31.01 -48.97 26.67
N ALA A 201 -31.89 -48.64 25.73
CA ALA A 201 -32.95 -49.54 25.27
C ALA A 201 -32.37 -50.82 24.63
N LEU A 202 -31.32 -50.72 23.82
CA LEU A 202 -30.66 -51.86 23.20
C LEU A 202 -29.90 -52.72 24.23
N ALA A 203 -29.29 -52.12 25.25
CA ALA A 203 -28.63 -52.84 26.34
C ALA A 203 -29.63 -53.61 27.22
N THR A 204 -30.81 -53.03 27.49
CA THR A 204 -31.89 -53.73 28.21
C THR A 204 -32.49 -54.88 27.40
N LEU A 205 -32.56 -54.75 26.06
CA LEU A 205 -32.94 -55.85 25.16
C LEU A 205 -31.87 -56.95 25.13
N ALA A 206 -30.58 -56.59 25.09
CA ALA A 206 -29.47 -57.53 25.12
C ALA A 206 -29.40 -58.31 26.45
N ALA A 207 -29.68 -57.67 27.58
CA ALA A 207 -29.76 -58.32 28.89
C ALA A 207 -30.89 -59.38 28.98
N LYS A 208 -31.87 -59.31 28.07
CA LYS A 208 -32.97 -60.28 27.96
C LYS A 208 -32.59 -61.56 27.20
N GLY A 209 -31.34 -61.65 26.69
CA GLY A 209 -30.74 -62.91 26.24
C GLY A 209 -30.82 -63.23 24.76
N ASP A 210 -31.14 -62.27 23.87
CA ASP A 210 -31.11 -62.52 22.42
C ASP A 210 -29.70 -62.30 21.83
N MET A 211 -29.04 -63.41 21.45
CA MET A 211 -27.66 -63.42 20.94
C MET A 211 -27.45 -62.63 19.64
N VAL A 212 -28.52 -62.30 18.90
CA VAL A 212 -28.42 -61.51 17.65
C VAL A 212 -28.20 -60.02 17.94
N PHE A 213 -28.81 -59.49 19.00
CA PHE A 213 -28.73 -58.06 19.30
C PHE A 213 -27.42 -57.65 19.98
N THR A 214 -26.76 -58.57 20.67
CA THR A 214 -25.42 -58.32 21.25
C THR A 214 -24.35 -58.10 20.17
N ALA A 215 -24.41 -58.85 19.06
CA ALA A 215 -23.50 -58.68 17.92
C ALA A 215 -23.71 -57.32 17.21
N ILE A 216 -24.97 -56.91 17.04
CA ILE A 216 -25.31 -55.59 16.48
C ILE A 216 -24.83 -54.47 17.41
N PHE A 217 -24.96 -54.63 18.72
CA PHE A 217 -24.52 -53.64 19.71
C PHE A 217 -22.99 -53.46 19.69
N ILE A 218 -22.23 -54.55 19.67
CA ILE A 218 -20.75 -54.49 19.59
C ILE A 218 -20.32 -53.88 18.26
N GLY A 219 -20.98 -54.22 17.15
CA GLY A 219 -20.72 -53.63 15.84
C GLY A 219 -20.98 -52.12 15.80
N ALA A 220 -22.08 -51.66 16.39
CA ALA A 220 -22.42 -50.24 16.45
C ALA A 220 -21.46 -49.45 17.34
N VAL A 221 -21.09 -49.98 18.51
CA VAL A 221 -20.11 -49.34 19.40
C VAL A 221 -18.73 -49.28 18.74
N ALA A 222 -18.32 -50.34 18.03
CA ALA A 222 -17.06 -50.35 17.29
C ALA A 222 -17.06 -49.34 16.12
N ALA A 223 -18.17 -49.23 15.39
CA ALA A 223 -18.31 -48.24 14.31
C ALA A 223 -18.29 -46.80 14.84
N MET A 224 -18.97 -46.53 15.96
CA MET A 224 -18.97 -45.23 16.61
C MET A 224 -17.58 -44.87 17.17
N ALA A 225 -16.88 -45.84 17.79
CA ALA A 225 -15.50 -45.63 18.24
C ALA A 225 -14.54 -45.40 17.07
N GLY A 226 -14.72 -46.13 15.96
CA GLY A 226 -13.95 -45.95 14.72
C GLY A 226 -14.17 -44.56 14.10
N TYR A 227 -15.43 -44.11 14.02
CA TYR A 227 -15.78 -42.78 13.53
C TYR A 227 -15.19 -41.67 14.41
N TRP A 228 -15.28 -41.82 15.73
CA TRP A 228 -14.76 -40.84 16.68
C TRP A 228 -13.22 -40.77 16.70
N LEU A 229 -12.53 -41.90 16.49
CA LEU A 229 -11.07 -41.93 16.35
C LEU A 229 -10.59 -41.41 14.99
N SER A 230 -11.36 -41.63 13.91
CA SER A 230 -11.05 -41.09 12.57
C SER A 230 -11.16 -39.56 12.54
N ASP A 231 -12.21 -38.99 13.14
CA ASP A 231 -12.44 -37.53 13.18
C ASP A 231 -11.39 -36.78 14.02
N ARG A 232 -10.79 -37.45 15.03
CA ARG A 232 -9.62 -36.93 15.76
C ARG A 232 -8.31 -37.05 14.97
N GLY A 233 -8.17 -38.04 14.09
CA GLY A 233 -7.00 -38.23 13.24
C GLY A 233 -6.86 -37.15 12.17
N ASP A 234 -7.97 -36.82 11.51
CA ASP A 234 -7.98 -35.80 10.45
C ASP A 234 -7.73 -34.38 10.99
N ARG A 235 -8.23 -34.06 12.19
CA ARG A 235 -7.93 -32.77 12.86
C ARG A 235 -6.46 -32.61 13.27
N VAL A 236 -5.75 -33.71 13.59
CA VAL A 236 -4.32 -33.65 13.98
C VAL A 236 -3.42 -33.55 12.75
N LEU A 237 -3.78 -34.19 11.63
CA LEU A 237 -3.05 -34.09 10.36
C LEU A 237 -3.19 -32.71 9.70
N ASP A 238 -4.39 -32.10 9.75
CA ASP A 238 -4.60 -30.76 9.18
C ASP A 238 -3.88 -29.67 10.00
N GLY A 239 -3.73 -29.86 11.32
CA GLY A 239 -2.90 -29.00 12.17
C GLY A 239 -1.40 -29.11 11.89
N PHE A 240 -0.91 -30.24 11.37
CA PHE A 240 0.50 -30.44 11.05
C PHE A 240 0.87 -29.97 9.62
N MET A 241 -0.08 -29.98 8.67
CA MET A 241 0.14 -29.48 7.30
C MET A 241 -0.01 -27.96 7.15
N LYS A 242 -0.67 -27.28 8.09
CA LYS A 242 -0.80 -25.80 8.10
C LYS A 242 0.27 -25.08 8.94
N GLY A 243 1.20 -25.84 9.51
CA GLY A 243 2.31 -25.35 10.33
C GLY A 243 3.68 -25.55 9.69
N ARG A 244 3.91 -24.94 8.51
CA ARG A 244 5.25 -24.59 8.04
C ARG A 244 5.21 -23.36 7.15
#